data_AF-A0A7V9SAR2-F1
#
_entry.id   AF-A0A7V9SAR2-F1
#
_cell.length_a   1.000
_cell.length_b   1.000
_cell.length_c   1.000
_cell.angle_alpha   90.00
_cell.angle_beta   90.00
_cell.angle_gamma   90.00
#
_symmetry.space_group_name_H-M   'P 1'
#
loop_
_entity.id
_entity.type
_entity.pdbx_description
1 polymer ?
#
loop_
_entity_poly.entity_id
_entity_poly.type
_entity_poly.pdbx_seq_one_letter_code
_entity_poly.pdbx_strand_id
1 'polypeptide(L)' 'MKGYFAVGVEGVSKPMNLGNLVRIAHAFDASFFFSVAPRLNLAKANSDTSNAEGVLPFYSYDHPSDFRLPLGCRLVGVE' A
#
# COMPACT_ATOMS: atom_id res chain seq x y z
N MET A 1 -14.35 -18.64 3.93
CA MET A 1 -13.34 -17.84 4.65
C MET A 1 -12.77 -16.82 3.68
N LYS A 2 -12.84 -15.52 3.97
CA LYS A 2 -12.01 -14.54 3.25
C LYS A 2 -10.57 -14.70 3.75
N GLY A 3 -9.60 -14.82 2.84
CA GLY A 3 -8.18 -14.80 3.21
C GLY A 3 -7.78 -13.42 3.71
N TYR A 4 -6.74 -13.35 4.55
CA TYR A 4 -6.16 -12.08 5.01
C TYR A 4 -4.88 -11.82 4.22
N PHE A 5 -4.86 -10.73 3.46
CA PHE A 5 -3.70 -10.33 2.66
C PHE A 5 -3.65 -8.82 2.48
N ALA A 6 -2.47 -8.33 2.13
CA ALA A 6 -2.22 -6.93 1.82
C ALA A 6 -1.34 -6.82 0.58
N VAL A 7 -1.39 -5.67 -0.07
CA VAL A 7 -0.52 -5.30 -1.19
C VAL A 7 0.33 -4.13 -0.73
N GLY A 8 1.59 -4.10 -1.14
CA GLY A 8 2.43 -2.96 -0.86
C GLY A 8 3.49 -2.73 -1.92
N VAL A 9 4.17 -1.60 -1.78
CA VAL A 9 5.20 -1.15 -2.73
C VAL A 9 6.37 -0.54 -1.97
N GLU A 10 7.58 -0.89 -2.39
CA GLU A 10 8.81 -0.27 -1.93
C GLU A 10 9.30 0.79 -2.93
N GLY A 11 9.79 1.94 -2.45
CA GLY A 11 10.54 2.88 -3.29
C GLY A 11 9.71 3.61 -4.36
N VAL A 12 8.37 3.63 -4.23
CA VAL A 12 7.49 4.22 -5.24
C VAL A 12 7.80 5.71 -5.46
N SER A 13 8.00 6.10 -6.71
CA SER A 13 8.41 7.46 -7.10
C SER A 13 7.41 8.20 -7.98
N LYS A 14 6.40 7.50 -8.51
CA LYS A 14 5.37 8.06 -9.40
C LYS A 14 4.00 7.95 -8.72
N PRO A 15 3.31 9.08 -8.43
CA PRO A 15 1.98 9.07 -7.80
C PRO A 15 0.96 8.21 -8.56
N MET A 16 0.99 8.25 -9.89
CA MET A 16 0.08 7.46 -10.73
C MET A 16 0.24 5.94 -10.53
N ASN A 17 1.46 5.45 -10.31
CA ASN A 17 1.69 4.03 -10.05
C ASN A 17 1.14 3.63 -8.69
N LEU A 18 1.32 4.48 -7.68
CA LEU A 18 0.74 4.27 -6.35
C LEU A 18 -0.79 4.19 -6.43
N GLY A 19 -1.43 5.15 -7.09
CA GLY A 19 -2.89 5.17 -7.26
C GLY A 19 -3.42 3.93 -7.99
N ASN A 20 -2.72 3.45 -9.01
CA ASN A 20 -3.09 2.22 -9.71
C ASN A 20 -3.02 0.99 -8.79
N LEU A 21 -1.95 0.86 -8.01
CA LEU A 21 -1.76 -0.26 -7.07
C LEU A 21 -2.80 -0.26 -5.95
N VAL A 22 -3.12 0.91 -5.40
CA VAL A 22 -4.15 1.05 -4.36
C VAL A 22 -5.53 0.66 -4.90
N ARG A 23 -5.87 1.08 -6.12
CA ARG A 23 -7.14 0.69 -6.77
C ARG A 23 -7.22 -0.81 -7.04
N ILE A 24 -6.12 -1.43 -7.46
CA ILE A 24 -6.03 -2.88 -7.65
C ILE A 24 -6.21 -3.60 -6.31
N ALA A 25 -5.48 -3.18 -5.27
CA ALA A 25 -5.59 -3.77 -3.94
C ALA A 25 -7.03 -3.68 -3.38
N HIS A 26 -7.69 -2.53 -3.57
CA HIS A 26 -9.09 -2.36 -3.22
C HIS A 26 -10.00 -3.30 -4.04
N ALA A 27 -9.80 -3.42 -5.35
CA ALA A 27 -10.60 -4.31 -6.20
C ALA A 27 -10.48 -5.80 -5.82
N PHE A 28 -9.36 -6.20 -5.21
CA PHE A 28 -9.14 -7.55 -4.70
C PHE A 28 -9.58 -7.76 -3.24
N ASP A 29 -10.26 -6.80 -2.61
CA ASP A 29 -10.63 -6.83 -1.19
C ASP A 29 -9.41 -7.04 -0.26
N ALA A 30 -8.28 -6.38 -0.57
CA ALA A 30 -7.13 -6.38 0.33
C ALA A 30 -7.52 -5.84 1.71
N SER A 31 -6.90 -6.36 2.77
CA SER A 31 -7.18 -5.93 4.14
C SER A 31 -6.55 -4.58 4.47
N PHE A 32 -5.42 -4.27 3.83
CA PHE A 32 -4.75 -2.96 3.88
C PHE A 32 -3.77 -2.82 2.71
N PHE A 33 -3.31 -1.60 2.49
CA PHE A 33 -2.19 -1.28 1.62
C PHE A 33 -1.02 -0.75 2.44
N PHE A 34 0.22 -0.99 2.00
CA PHE A 34 1.39 -0.39 2.63
C PHE A 34 2.42 0.14 1.63
N SER A 35 3.16 1.16 2.04
CA SER A 35 4.35 1.63 1.32
C SER A 35 5.57 1.64 2.22
N VAL A 36 6.72 1.31 1.64
CA VAL A 36 8.02 1.31 2.30
C VAL A 36 8.96 2.24 1.54
N ALA A 37 9.62 3.16 2.25
CA ALA A 37 10.54 4.13 1.68
C ALA A 37 9.99 4.86 0.43
N PRO A 38 8.78 5.45 0.49
CA PRO A 38 8.19 6.15 -0.65
C PRO A 38 9.07 7.35 -1.05
N ARG A 39 9.35 7.47 -2.35
CA ARG A 39 10.12 8.60 -2.92
C ARG A 39 9.21 9.69 -3.47
N LEU A 40 8.05 9.86 -2.85
CA LEU A 40 7.05 10.84 -3.24
C LEU A 40 6.35 11.40 -1.99
N ASN A 41 5.85 12.62 -2.09
CA ASN A 41 5.09 13.23 -0.99
C ASN A 41 3.67 12.64 -0.97
N LEU A 42 3.42 11.70 -0.05
CA LEU A 42 2.14 10.99 0.07
C LEU A 42 0.97 11.95 0.32
N ALA A 43 1.16 13.01 1.10
CA ALA A 43 0.11 14.00 1.37
C ALA A 43 -0.34 14.73 0.09
N LYS A 44 0.54 14.88 -0.90
CA LYS A 44 0.20 15.45 -2.22
C LYS A 44 -0.32 14.40 -3.21
N ALA A 45 0.01 13.13 -3.03
CA ALA A 45 -0.50 12.03 -3.85
C ALA A 45 -1.94 11.67 -3.48
N ASN A 46 -2.30 11.83 -2.21
CA ASN A 46 -3.64 11.51 -1.71
C ASN A 46 -4.75 12.40 -2.33
N SER A 47 -4.43 13.64 -2.74
CA SER A 47 -5.45 14.52 -3.34
C SER A 47 -6.01 13.97 -4.66
N ASP A 48 -5.21 13.17 -5.39
CA ASP A 48 -5.57 12.58 -6.68
C ASP A 48 -6.14 11.14 -6.55
N THR A 49 -6.15 10.57 -5.33
CA THR A 49 -6.73 9.26 -5.01
C THR A 49 -8.04 9.34 -4.23
N SER A 50 -8.61 10.55 -4.16
CA SER A 50 -9.74 11.01 -3.34
C SER A 50 -11.06 10.23 -3.46
N ASN A 51 -11.16 9.19 -4.31
CA ASN A 51 -12.34 8.32 -4.42
C ASN A 51 -12.09 6.86 -4.01
N ALA A 52 -10.84 6.48 -3.69
CA ALA A 52 -10.49 5.13 -3.18
C ALA A 52 -10.33 5.09 -1.66
N GLU A 53 -10.41 6.26 -0.99
CA GLU A 53 -10.13 6.44 0.45
C GLU A 53 -11.23 5.88 1.38
N GLY A 54 -12.33 5.37 0.86
CA GLY A 54 -13.47 4.99 1.70
C GLY A 54 -13.24 3.79 2.63
N VAL A 55 -12.38 2.81 2.28
CA VAL A 55 -12.37 1.53 3.01
C VAL A 55 -11.02 0.82 3.16
N LEU A 56 -9.95 1.16 2.41
CA LEU A 56 -8.67 0.43 2.49
C LEU A 56 -7.65 1.15 3.40
N PRO A 57 -7.33 0.63 4.61
CA PRO A 57 -6.31 1.24 5.46
C PRO A 57 -4.97 1.34 4.74
N PHE A 58 -4.30 2.48 4.87
CA PHE A 58 -3.00 2.74 4.26
C PHE A 58 -1.93 2.94 5.34
N TYR A 59 -0.88 2.11 5.30
CA TYR A 59 0.27 2.23 6.19
C TYR A 59 1.49 2.73 5.41
N SER A 60 2.20 3.72 5.96
CA SER A 60 3.44 4.22 5.38
C SER A 60 4.59 4.01 6.34
N TYR A 61 5.70 3.50 5.82
CA TYR A 61 6.95 3.31 6.55
C TYR A 61 8.07 4.05 5.84
N ASP A 62 8.76 4.94 6.56
CA ASP A 62 9.84 5.76 5.97
C ASP A 62 11.08 4.91 5.67
N HIS A 63 11.34 3.88 6.47
CA HIS A 63 12.46 2.96 6.28
C HIS A 63 12.02 1.48 6.25
N PRO A 64 12.72 0.61 5.50
CA PRO A 64 12.45 -0.83 5.51
C PRO A 64 12.54 -1.47 6.90
N SER A 65 13.40 -0.94 7.78
CA SER A 65 13.53 -1.37 9.18
C SER A 65 12.28 -1.12 10.02
N ASP A 66 11.43 -0.19 9.60
CA ASP A 66 10.21 0.19 10.33
C ASP A 66 9.02 -0.69 9.94
N PHE A 67 9.14 -1.37 8.79
CA PHE A 67 8.09 -2.23 8.28
C PHE A 67 7.75 -3.34 9.28
N ARG A 68 6.45 -3.57 9.49
CA ARG A 68 5.94 -4.61 10.38
C ARG A 68 4.90 -5.44 9.63
N LEU A 69 5.09 -6.76 9.67
CA LEU A 69 4.13 -7.71 9.13
C LEU A 69 3.13 -8.11 10.22
N PRO A 70 1.84 -8.23 9.89
CA PRO A 70 0.87 -8.87 10.77
C PRO A 70 1.30 -10.30 11.12
N LEU A 71 1.04 -10.71 12.36
CA LEU A 71 1.43 -12.03 12.85
C LEU A 71 0.84 -13.14 11.98
N GLY A 72 1.67 -14.12 11.62
CA GLY A 72 1.26 -15.27 10.80
C GLY A 72 1.19 -15.00 9.29
N CYS A 73 1.43 -13.76 8.85
CA CYS A 73 1.58 -13.44 7.43
C CYS A 73 2.99 -13.78 6.92
N ARG A 74 3.09 -14.10 5.63
CA ARG A 74 4.37 -14.23 4.91
C ARG A 74 4.49 -13.11 3.90
N LEU A 75 5.67 -12.49 3.82
CA LEU A 75 5.99 -11.54 2.76
C LEU A 75 6.45 -12.30 1.52
N VAL A 76 5.90 -11.93 0.36
CA VAL A 76 6.31 -12.44 -0.95
C VAL A 76 6.75 -11.24 -1.78
N GLY A 77 8.03 -11.20 -2.14
CA GLY A 77 8.59 -10.18 -3.03
C GLY A 77 8.34 -10.53 -4.50
N VAL A 78 8.00 -9.53 -5.30
CA VAL A 78 7.85 -9.61 -6.76
C VAL A 78 8.62 -8.45 -7.36
N GLU A 79 9.55 -8.76 -8.27
CA GLU A 79 10.42 -7.80 -8.97
C GLU A 79 10.23 -7.89 -10.49
#